data_AF-A0A450V5A4-F1
#
_entry.id   AF-A0A450V5A4-F1
#
_cell.length_a   1.000
_cell.length_b   1.000
_cell.length_c   1.000
_cell.angle_alpha   90.00
_cell.angle_beta   90.00
_cell.angle_gamma   90.00
#
_symmetry.space_group_name_H-M   'P 1'
#
loop_
_entity.id
_entity.type
_entity.pdbx_description
1 polymer ?
#
loop_
_entity_poly.entity_id
_entity_poly.type
_entity_poly.pdbx_seq_one_letter_code
_entity_poly.pdbx_strand_id
1 'polypeptide(L)' 'MRIYPDNCCFNRPFDDQSSLTIWLETEAKLAIQEKIESGVFAPGWSTLLDYENGANPFRNGESRFRIQWESGL' A
#
# COMPACT_ATOMS: atom_id res chain seq x y z
N MET A 1 -12.32 11.99 -4.30
CA MET A 1 -10.93 12.15 -4.81
C MET A 1 -10.32 10.77 -4.95
N ARG A 2 -9.57 10.48 -6.02
CA ARG A 2 -8.90 9.18 -6.22
C ARG A 2 -7.44 9.28 -5.79
N ILE A 3 -6.96 8.31 -5.02
CA ILE A 3 -5.59 8.26 -4.50
C ILE A 3 -4.85 7.08 -5.12
N TYR A 4 -3.68 7.33 -5.70
CA TYR A 4 -2.79 6.32 -6.25
C TYR A 4 -1.55 6.22 -5.36
N PRO A 5 -1.47 5.24 -4.46
CA PRO A 5 -0.27 5.01 -3.66
C PRO A 5 0.85 4.45 -4.54
N ASP A 6 2.09 4.84 -4.23
CA ASP A 6 3.29 4.22 -4.79
C ASP A 6 3.47 2.81 -4.21
N ASN A 7 4.15 1.92 -4.95
CA ASN A 7 4.52 0.58 -4.47
C ASN A 7 5.27 0.62 -3.13
N CYS A 8 6.14 1.61 -2.93
CA CYS A 8 6.92 1.72 -1.69
C CYS A 8 6.04 2.04 -0.46
N CYS A 9 4.89 2.70 -0.65
CA CYS A 9 3.97 3.04 0.46
C CYS A 9 3.41 1.80 1.17
N PHE A 10 3.24 0.69 0.46
CA PHE A 10 2.73 -0.56 1.04
C PHE A 10 3.73 -1.23 1.98
N ASN A 11 5.03 -0.96 1.80
CA ASN A 11 6.08 -1.54 2.65
C ASN A 11 6.35 -0.71 3.92
N ARG A 12 5.93 0.56 3.98
CA ARG A 12 6.23 1.46 5.11
C ARG A 12 5.86 0.90 6.48
N PRO A 13 4.70 0.24 6.68
CA PRO A 13 4.38 -0.37 7.98
C PRO A 13 5.33 -1.50 8.40
N PHE A 14 6.10 -2.06 7.47
CA PHE A 14 7.03 -3.18 7.67
C PHE A 14 8.50 -2.75 7.68
N ASP A 15 8.78 -1.49 7.34
CA ASP A 15 10.12 -0.91 7.44
C ASP A 15 10.53 -0.73 8.92
N ASP A 16 11.82 -0.50 9.18
CA ASP A 16 12.29 -0.20 10.54
C ASP A 16 11.72 1.14 11.05
N GLN A 17 10.88 1.06 12.08
CA GLN A 17 10.19 2.22 12.67
C GLN A 17 11.07 3.03 13.63
N SER A 18 12.38 2.72 13.75
CA SER A 18 13.32 3.48 14.59
C SER A 18 13.48 4.95 14.17
N SER A 19 13.24 5.25 12.88
CA SER A 19 13.24 6.61 12.34
C SER A 19 11.88 7.27 12.46
N LEU A 20 11.83 8.48 13.04
CA LEU A 20 10.61 9.28 13.15
C LEU A 20 9.95 9.54 11.78
N THR A 21 10.75 9.70 10.73
CA THR A 21 10.23 9.90 9.36
C THR A 21 9.47 8.67 8.88
N ILE A 22 10.04 7.47 9.05
CA ILE A 22 9.40 6.22 8.64
C ILE A 22 8.11 6.02 9.44
N TRP A 23 8.15 6.29 10.74
CA TRP A 23 6.96 6.22 11.59
C TRP A 23 5.84 7.17 11.12
N LEU A 24 6.15 8.43 10.84
CA LEU A 24 5.16 9.40 10.36
C LEU A 24 4.61 9.01 8.97
N GLU A 25 5.44 8.49 8.08
CA GLU A 25 5.01 7.99 6.77
C GLU A 25 4.06 6.79 6.90
N THR A 26 4.35 5.87 7.82
CA THR A 26 3.47 4.73 8.16
C THR A 26 2.11 5.22 8.66
N GLU A 27 2.08 6.12 9.64
CA GLU A 27 0.83 6.65 10.20
C GLU A 27 0.01 7.40 9.14
N ALA A 28 0.66 8.19 8.30
CA ALA A 28 0.00 8.89 7.21
C ALA A 28 -0.63 7.92 6.19
N LYS A 29 0.08 6.84 5.83
CA LYS A 29 -0.46 5.77 4.96
C LYS A 29 -1.69 5.13 5.58
N LEU A 30 -1.62 4.75 6.85
CA LEU A 30 -2.73 4.08 7.55
C LEU A 30 -3.96 4.99 7.64
N ALA A 31 -3.78 6.28 7.95
CA ALA A 31 -4.87 7.25 7.98
C ALA A 31 -5.51 7.46 6.60
N ILE A 32 -4.72 7.44 5.52
CA ILE A 32 -5.25 7.50 4.15
C ILE A 32 -6.02 6.23 3.81
N GLN A 33 -5.53 5.06 4.22
CA GLN A 33 -6.18 3.78 4.01
C GLN A 33 -7.54 3.72 4.70
N GLU A 34 -7.64 4.14 5.96
CA GLU A 34 -8.92 4.23 6.69
C GLU A 34 -9.93 5.15 5.97
N LYS A 35 -9.46 6.26 5.42
CA LYS A 35 -10.30 7.17 4.61
C LYS A 35 -10.75 6.54 3.29
N ILE A 36 -9.98 5.62 2.73
CA ILE A 36 -10.40 4.86 1.55
C ILE A 36 -11.42 3.79 1.93
N GLU A 37 -11.20 3.06 3.02
CA GLU A 37 -12.11 2.03 3.53
C GLU A 37 -13.48 2.61 3.93
N SER A 38 -13.48 3.80 4.54
CA SER A 38 -14.70 4.56 4.85
C SER A 38 -15.38 5.22 3.64
N GLY A 39 -14.82 5.05 2.43
CA GLY A 39 -15.37 5.56 1.18
C GLY A 39 -15.19 7.06 0.95
N VAL A 40 -14.43 7.76 1.80
CA VAL A 40 -14.10 9.19 1.63
C VAL A 40 -13.21 9.38 0.40
N PHE A 41 -12.31 8.44 0.16
CA PHE A 41 -11.44 8.40 -1.01
C PHE A 41 -11.69 7.15 -1.85
N ALA A 42 -11.50 7.27 -3.16
CA ALA A 42 -11.53 6.12 -4.06
C ALA A 42 -10.11 5.55 -4.22
N PRO A 43 -9.91 4.24 -4.11
CA PRO A 43 -8.62 3.63 -4.41
C PRO A 43 -8.32 3.77 -5.90
N GLY A 44 -7.09 4.15 -6.21
CA GLY A 44 -6.53 4.12 -7.55
C GLY A 44 -5.50 3.00 -7.65
N TRP A 45 -5.62 2.19 -8.70
CA TRP A 45 -4.65 1.13 -9.02
C TRP A 45 -4.19 1.32 -10.46
N SER A 46 -2.91 1.09 -10.74
CA SER A 46 -2.37 1.13 -12.10
C SER A 46 -1.92 -0.27 -12.51
N THR A 47 -2.10 -0.61 -13.79
CA THR A 47 -1.61 -1.86 -14.37
C THR A 47 -0.08 -1.96 -14.34
N LEU A 48 0.62 -0.83 -14.20
CA LEU A 48 2.07 -0.77 -14.04
C LEU A 48 2.52 -1.34 -12.67
N LEU A 49 1.75 -1.12 -11.60
CA LEU A 49 2.02 -1.71 -10.28
C LEU A 49 1.88 -3.24 -10.33
N ASP A 50 0.92 -3.76 -11.10
CA ASP A 50 0.79 -5.22 -11.33
C ASP A 50 1.97 -5.77 -12.12
N TYR A 51 2.50 -5.03 -13.10
CA TYR A 51 3.66 -5.43 -13.89
C TYR A 51 4.95 -5.50 -13.06
N GLU A 52 5.28 -4.45 -12.30
CA GLU A 52 6.47 -4.42 -11.43
C GLU A 52 6.42 -5.53 -10.36
N ASN A 53 5.22 -5.79 -9.84
CA ASN A 53 5.01 -6.80 -8.80
C ASN A 53 4.93 -8.23 -9.38
N GLY A 54 4.60 -8.37 -10.66
CA GLY A 54 4.62 -9.63 -11.41
C GLY A 54 6.02 -10.14 -11.74
N ALA A 55 7.03 -9.26 -11.71
CA ALA A 55 8.44 -9.64 -11.84
C ALA A 55 9.05 -10.17 -10.52
N ASN A 56 8.30 -10.19 -9.42
CA ASN A 56 8.75 -10.75 -8.14
C ASN A 56 8.71 -12.29 -8.21
N PRO A 57 9.85 -13.01 -8.08
CA PRO A 57 9.94 -14.46 -8.26
C PRO A 57 9.19 -15.30 -7.21
N PHE A 58 8.60 -14.66 -6.20
CA PHE A 58 7.74 -15.30 -5.19
C PHE A 58 6.28 -14.92 -5.41
N ARG A 59 5.57 -15.57 -6.33
CA ARG A 59 4.12 -15.33 -6.46
C ARG A 59 3.24 -16.54 -6.71
N ASN A 60 2.25 -16.61 -5.84
CA ASN A 60 1.05 -17.41 -5.94
C ASN A 60 -0.04 -16.43 -6.43
N GLY A 61 -0.16 -16.20 -7.73
CA GLY A 61 -1.31 -15.57 -8.42
C GLY A 61 -1.69 -14.10 -8.13
N GLU A 62 -1.71 -13.66 -6.88
CA GLU A 62 -2.28 -12.37 -6.47
C GLU A 62 -1.22 -11.37 -6.00
N SER A 63 -1.36 -10.14 -6.49
CA SER A 63 -1.19 -8.90 -5.73
C SER A 63 -0.64 -8.98 -4.28
N ARG A 64 0.63 -9.21 -3.89
CA ARG A 64 1.02 -9.17 -2.43
C ARG A 64 0.50 -7.89 -1.76
N PHE A 65 0.57 -6.78 -2.48
CA PHE A 65 0.02 -5.49 -2.05
C PHE A 65 -1.51 -5.44 -2.08
N ARG A 66 -2.20 -6.16 -2.96
CA ARG A 66 -3.67 -6.30 -2.96
C ARG A 66 -4.15 -7.09 -1.74
N ILE A 67 -3.45 -8.17 -1.40
CA ILE A 67 -3.71 -8.95 -0.17
C ILE A 67 -3.49 -8.07 1.07
N GLN A 68 -2.39 -7.32 1.13
CA GLN A 68 -2.14 -6.36 2.24
C GLN A 68 -3.23 -5.29 2.32
N TRP A 69 -3.63 -4.73 1.18
CA TRP A 69 -4.67 -3.73 1.10
C TRP A 69 -6.02 -4.24 1.60
N GLU A 70 -6.43 -5.43 1.19
CA GLU A 70 -7.69 -6.06 1.59
C GLU A 70 -7.66 -6.59 3.04
N SER A 71 -6.48 -6.87 3.59
CA SER A 71 -6.31 -7.37 4.96
C SER A 71 -6.15 -6.27 6.01
N GLY A 72 -6.10 -4.99 5.62
CA GLY A 72 -5.96 -3.88 6.57
C GLY A 72 -4.57 -3.76 7.21
N LEU A 73 -3.54 -4.37 6.61
CA LEU A 73 -2.15 -4.41 7.10
C LEU A 73 -1.20 -3.68 6.14
#